data_AF-A0A1Z9CWD4-F1
#
_entry.id   AF-A0A1Z9CWD4-F1
#
_cell.length_a   1.000
_cell.length_b   1.000
_cell.length_c   1.000
_cell.angle_alpha   90.00
_cell.angle_beta   90.00
_cell.angle_gamma   90.00
#
_symmetry.space_group_name_H-M   'P 1'
#
loop_
_entity.id
_entity.type
_entity.pdbx_description
1 polymer ?
#
loop_
_entity_poly.entity_id
_entity_poly.type
_entity_poly.pdbx_seq_one_letter_code
_entity_poly.pdbx_strand_id
1 'polypeptide(L)'
;KSKSIVCNIGDMMQLVTRSQLKSTSHRVIDHNASSSASRYSMPFFLHPSPEIELCSIVDDSDDSISAHDFLEERLRAIKLY
;
A
#
# COMPACT_ATOMS: atom_id res chain seq x y z
N LYS A 1 -0.12 -27.43 4.09
CA LYS A 1 -0.31 -26.07 3.51
C LYS A 1 -0.35 -25.07 4.65
N SER A 2 0.42 -23.98 4.58
CA SER A 2 0.40 -22.95 5.62
C SER A 2 -0.95 -22.21 5.63
N LYS A 3 -1.45 -21.80 6.80
CA LYS A 3 -2.63 -20.95 6.98
C LYS A 3 -2.20 -19.53 7.35
N SER A 4 -1.33 -18.94 6.54
CA SER A 4 -0.75 -17.62 6.81
C SER A 4 -1.25 -16.60 5.80
N ILE A 5 -1.37 -15.36 6.27
CA ILE A 5 -1.59 -14.18 5.44
C ILE A 5 -0.37 -13.29 5.63
N VAL A 6 0.11 -12.70 4.53
CA VAL A 6 1.15 -11.68 4.56
C VAL A 6 0.46 -10.31 4.50
N CYS A 7 0.75 -9.45 5.47
CA CYS A 7 0.25 -8.09 5.52
C CYS A 7 1.44 -7.12 5.44
N ASN A 8 1.29 -6.02 4.69
CA ASN A 8 2.27 -4.95 4.59
C ASN A 8 1.63 -3.59 4.85
N ILE A 9 2.48 -2.62 5.16
CA ILE A 9 2.11 -1.21 5.29
C ILE A 9 2.06 -0.60 3.89
N GLY A 10 1.06 0.24 3.64
CA GLY A 10 0.93 1.04 2.42
C GLY A 10 1.30 2.51 2.63
N ASP A 11 1.42 3.26 1.53
CA ASP A 11 1.90 4.65 1.55
C ASP A 11 1.03 5.59 2.38
N MET A 12 -0.30 5.41 2.39
CA MET A 12 -1.21 6.21 3.23
C MET A 12 -0.92 6.03 4.72
N MET A 13 -0.63 4.79 5.16
CA MET A 13 -0.29 4.53 6.57
C MET A 13 1.12 5.05 6.91
N GLN A 14 2.06 4.98 5.96
CA GLN A 14 3.37 5.61 6.13
C GLN A 14 3.26 7.13 6.28
N LEU A 15 2.37 7.78 5.52
CA LEU A 15 2.12 9.22 5.58
C LEU A 15 1.64 9.63 6.98
N VAL A 16 0.51 9.08 7.44
CA VAL A 16 -0.12 9.47 8.71
C VAL A 16 0.76 9.16 9.92
N THR A 17 1.64 8.16 9.84
CA THR A 17 2.55 7.78 10.93
C THR A 17 3.90 8.51 10.90
N ARG A 18 4.08 9.53 10.05
CA ARG A 18 5.39 10.20 9.80
C ARG A 18 6.53 9.21 9.57
N SER A 19 6.24 8.19 8.76
CA SER A 19 7.18 7.13 8.45
C SER A 19 7.69 6.35 9.66
N GLN A 20 7.01 6.35 10.81
CA GLN A 20 7.30 5.38 11.87
C GLN A 20 6.94 3.96 11.42
N LEU A 21 5.87 3.82 10.63
CA LEU A 21 5.56 2.59 9.89
C LEU A 21 5.99 2.76 8.42
N LYS A 22 6.71 1.77 7.88
CA LYS A 22 7.36 1.87 6.57
C LYS A 22 6.60 1.09 5.51
N SER A 23 6.23 1.78 4.43
CA SER A 23 5.79 1.17 3.17
C SER A 23 7.01 0.65 2.42
N THR A 24 7.18 -0.67 2.38
CA THR A 24 8.38 -1.31 1.85
C THR A 24 8.19 -1.81 0.42
N SER A 25 9.16 -1.55 -0.45
CA SER A 25 9.21 -2.14 -1.77
C SER A 25 9.31 -3.67 -1.69
N HIS A 26 8.50 -4.36 -2.49
CA HIS A 26 8.50 -5.82 -2.58
C HIS A 26 8.30 -6.24 -4.03
N ARG A 27 8.79 -7.43 -4.40
CA ARG A 27 8.64 -8.02 -5.73
C ARG A 27 8.44 -9.53 -5.64
N VAL A 28 7.70 -10.09 -6.58
CA VAL A 28 7.60 -11.55 -6.74
C VAL A 28 8.63 -11.97 -7.79
N ILE A 29 9.51 -12.91 -7.42
CA ILE A 29 10.51 -13.47 -8.31
C ILE A 29 10.15 -14.94 -8.54
N ASP A 30 10.17 -15.38 -9.79
CA ASP A 30 10.12 -16.80 -10.11
C ASP A 30 11.54 -17.40 -10.06
N HIS A 31 11.77 -18.28 -9.09
CA HIS A 31 13.05 -18.97 -8.93
C HIS A 31 13.13 -20.31 -9.68
N ASN A 32 12.01 -20.80 -10.21
CA ASN A 32 11.91 -22.12 -10.86
C ASN A 32 11.28 -22.00 -12.25
N ALA A 33 11.90 -21.17 -13.11
CA ALA A 33 11.42 -20.93 -14.48
C ALA A 33 11.30 -22.22 -15.34
N SER A 34 11.92 -23.33 -14.94
CA SER A 34 11.80 -24.65 -15.58
C SER A 34 10.58 -25.48 -15.14
N SER A 35 9.81 -25.01 -14.15
CA SER A 35 8.63 -25.68 -13.61
C SER A 35 7.38 -24.87 -13.92
N SER A 36 6.48 -25.43 -14.74
CA SER A 36 5.23 -24.76 -15.17
C SER A 36 4.09 -24.95 -14.15
N ALA A 37 4.35 -24.73 -12.87
CA ALA A 37 3.32 -24.82 -11.84
C ALA A 37 2.51 -23.52 -11.75
N SER A 38 1.19 -23.61 -11.84
CA SER A 38 0.30 -22.46 -11.63
C SER A 38 0.42 -21.91 -10.20
N ARG A 39 0.64 -20.60 -10.07
CA ARG A 39 0.64 -19.88 -8.79
C ARG A 39 -0.55 -18.93 -8.73
N TYR A 40 -1.38 -19.08 -7.70
CA TYR A 40 -2.52 -18.19 -7.44
C TYR A 40 -2.24 -17.30 -6.22
N SER A 41 -2.66 -16.04 -6.30
CA SER A 41 -2.64 -15.08 -5.18
C SER A 41 -3.90 -14.22 -5.21
N MET A 42 -4.39 -13.85 -4.04
CA MET A 42 -5.56 -12.99 -3.87
C MET A 42 -5.16 -11.78 -3.00
N PRO A 43 -4.55 -10.73 -3.59
CA PRO A 43 -4.24 -9.52 -2.85
C PRO A 43 -5.54 -8.78 -2.51
N PHE A 44 -5.60 -8.23 -1.29
CA PHE A 44 -6.67 -7.35 -0.85
C PHE A 44 -6.07 -6.00 -0.46
N PHE A 45 -6.45 -4.95 -1.18
CA PHE A 45 -5.98 -3.59 -0.92
C PHE A 45 -7.01 -2.86 -0.07
N LEU A 46 -6.66 -2.60 1.19
CA LEU A 46 -7.49 -1.84 2.12
C LEU A 46 -7.14 -0.36 2.04
N HIS A 47 -8.16 0.47 1.83
CA HIS A 47 -8.04 1.94 1.82
C HIS A 47 -9.01 2.55 2.84
N PRO A 48 -8.68 3.70 3.45
CA PRO A 48 -9.65 4.55 4.13
C PRO A 48 -10.78 4.97 3.16
N SER A 49 -11.91 5.41 3.72
CA SER A 49 -12.96 6.01 2.88
C SER A 49 -12.41 7.24 2.14
N PRO A 50 -12.85 7.51 0.90
CA PRO A 50 -12.32 8.59 0.07
C PRO A 50 -12.32 9.99 0.73
N GLU A 51 -13.32 10.27 1.57
CA GLU A 51 -13.54 11.52 2.29
C GLU A 51 -12.67 11.71 3.54
N ILE A 52 -11.89 10.70 3.93
CA ILE A 52 -11.02 10.79 5.10
C ILE A 52 -9.81 11.66 4.77
N GLU A 53 -9.58 12.68 5.60
CA GLU A 53 -8.35 13.47 5.58
C GLU A 53 -7.20 12.68 6.22
N LEU A 54 -6.13 12.48 5.46
CA LEU A 54 -4.89 11.87 5.91
C LEU A 54 -4.01 12.93 6.56
N CYS A 55 -4.20 13.15 7.85
CA CYS A 55 -3.33 13.97 8.68
C CYS A 55 -2.37 13.13 9.53
N SER A 56 -1.38 13.78 10.14
CA SER A 56 -0.47 13.14 11.07
C SER A 56 -1.20 12.63 12.32
N ILE A 57 -0.90 11.40 12.75
CA ILE A 57 -1.39 10.84 14.03
C ILE A 57 -0.32 10.85 15.13
N VAL A 58 0.84 11.46 14.86
CA VAL A 58 2.00 11.44 15.76
C VAL A 58 2.46 12.84 16.17
N ASP A 59 2.02 13.88 15.46
CA ASP A 59 2.29 15.30 15.75
C ASP A 59 1.09 16.17 15.35
N ASP A 60 1.04 17.39 15.87
CA ASP A 60 -0.04 18.38 15.64
C ASP A 60 0.18 19.19 14.35
N SER A 61 0.64 18.55 13.29
CA SER A 61 0.84 19.22 12.01
C SER A 61 -0.47 19.46 11.27
N ASP A 62 -0.55 20.61 10.61
CA ASP A 62 -1.70 21.00 9.80
C ASP A 62 -1.75 20.36 8.40
N ASP A 63 -0.64 19.76 7.92
CA ASP A 63 -0.61 19.06 6.63
C ASP A 63 -1.66 17.93 6.57
N SER A 64 -2.58 18.01 5.61
CA SER A 64 -3.52 16.94 5.27
C SER A 64 -3.72 16.81 3.77
N ILE A 65 -4.19 15.64 3.36
CA ILE A 65 -4.67 15.35 2.00
C ILE A 65 -5.80 14.33 2.08
N SER A 66 -6.84 14.48 1.28
CA SER A 66 -7.91 13.48 1.24
C SER A 66 -7.37 12.12 0.76
N ALA A 67 -7.93 11.02 1.26
CA ALA A 67 -7.55 9.68 0.82
C ALA A 67 -7.81 9.49 -0.69
N HIS A 68 -8.84 10.14 -1.22
CA HIS A 68 -9.12 10.17 -2.66
C HIS A 68 -8.00 10.84 -3.46
N ASP A 69 -7.63 12.07 -3.10
CA ASP A 69 -6.64 12.85 -3.84
C ASP A 69 -5.27 12.19 -3.76
N PHE A 70 -4.89 11.67 -2.59
CA PHE A 70 -3.67 10.90 -2.44
C PHE A 70 -3.64 9.69 -3.38
N LEU A 71 -4.73 8.91 -3.45
CA LEU A 71 -4.82 7.76 -4.33
C LEU A 71 -4.68 8.17 -5.81
N GLU A 72 -5.37 9.23 -6.22
CA GLU A 72 -5.30 9.76 -7.59
C GLU A 72 -3.89 10.21 -7.97
N GLU A 73 -3.18 10.91 -7.09
CA GLU A 73 -1.78 11.28 -7.29
C GLU A 73 -0.89 10.05 -7.52
N ARG A 74 -1.05 9.01 -6.70
CA ARG A 74 -0.26 7.78 -6.82
C ARG A 74 -0.55 7.04 -8.13
N LEU A 75 -1.82 6.93 -8.52
CA LEU A 75 -2.23 6.27 -9.77
C LEU A 75 -1.71 7.01 -11.01
N ARG A 76 -1.75 8.35 -11.01
CA ARG A 76 -1.13 9.18 -12.07
C ARG A 76 0.38 8.99 -12.13
N ALA A 77 1.06 8.97 -10.99
CA ALA A 77 2.52 8.80 -10.94
C ALA A 77 2.98 7.46 -11.55
N ILE A 78 2.16 6.41 -11.44
CA ILE A 78 2.45 5.09 -12.02
C ILE A 78 1.82 4.86 -13.40
N LYS A 79 1.22 5.90 -14.01
CA LYS A 79 0.65 5.87 -15.37
C LYS A 79 -0.42 4.79 -15.56
N LEU A 80 -1.28 4.62 -14.56
CA LEU A 80 -2.49 3.80 -14.71
C LEU A 80 -3.67 4.59 -15.33
N TYR A 81 -3.40 5.82 -15.76
CA TYR A 81 -4.27 6.74 -16.50
C TYR A 81 -3.48 7.39 -17.64
#